data_AF-A0A1H7WPP0-F1
#
_entry.id   AF-A0A1H7WPP0-F1
#
_cell.length_a   1.000
_cell.length_b   1.000
_cell.length_c   1.000
_cell.angle_alpha   90.00
_cell.angle_beta   90.00
_cell.angle_gamma   90.00
#
_symmetry.space_group_name_H-M   'P 1'
#
loop_
_entity.id
_entity.type
_entity.pdbx_description
1 polymer ?
#
loop_
_entity_poly.entity_id
_entity_poly.type
_entity_poly.pdbx_seq_one_letter_code
_entity_poly.pdbx_strand_id
1 'polypeptide(L)'
;MEADITQIIIQLLMGLAYAIPTLFFIVISIYYLLKMGSQIDGILILIGNVIIFLCIVIGRILFIQFAFYQQWEGNMYSYITTAISIVSVIGSILFAIGIFLLMKKVIKTKSLTL
;
A
#
# COMPACT_ATOMS: atom_id res chain seq x y z
N MET A 1 18.72 -26.29 -7.50
CA MET A 1 18.87 -25.17 -6.55
C MET A 1 17.78 -25.39 -5.50
N GLU A 2 18.15 -25.76 -4.28
CA GLU A 2 17.16 -25.88 -3.20
C GLU A 2 16.54 -24.49 -3.01
N ALA A 3 15.22 -24.40 -3.11
CA ALA A 3 14.52 -23.18 -2.76
C ALA A 3 14.84 -22.90 -1.28
N ASP A 4 15.55 -21.81 -1.00
CA ASP A 4 15.89 -21.43 0.36
C ASP A 4 14.60 -21.02 1.08
N ILE A 5 13.98 -21.99 1.76
CA ILE A 5 12.72 -21.85 2.50
C ILE A 5 12.78 -20.64 3.43
N THR A 6 13.97 -20.34 3.96
CA THR A 6 14.25 -19.15 4.78
C THR A 6 13.88 -17.85 4.05
N GLN A 7 14.28 -17.71 2.79
CA GLN A 7 13.98 -16.51 1.99
C GLN A 7 12.49 -16.37 1.72
N ILE A 8 11.79 -17.48 1.46
CA ILE A 8 10.34 -17.49 1.27
C ILE A 8 9.63 -17.00 2.53
N ILE A 9 10.01 -17.53 3.70
CA ILE A 9 9.44 -17.14 4.99
C ILE A 9 9.70 -15.65 5.27
N ILE A 10 10.92 -15.17 5.03
CA ILE A 10 11.26 -13.75 5.22
C ILE A 10 10.41 -12.85 4.33
N GLN A 11 10.27 -13.18 3.04
CA GLN A 11 9.47 -12.37 2.12
C GLN A 11 7.98 -12.36 2.50
N LEU A 12 7.44 -13.51 2.95
CA LEU A 12 6.07 -13.60 3.43
C LEU A 12 5.86 -12.74 4.68
N LEU A 13 6.74 -12.84 5.67
CA LEU A 13 6.68 -12.05 6.90
C LEU A 13 6.78 -10.55 6.62
N MET A 14 7.69 -10.14 5.73
CA MET A 14 7.77 -8.76 5.28
C MET A 14 6.48 -8.32 4.59
N GLY A 15 5.94 -9.15 3.68
CA GLY A 15 4.67 -8.88 3.01
C GLY A 15 3.53 -8.64 3.99
N LEU A 16 3.41 -9.48 5.02
CA LEU A 16 2.42 -9.33 6.08
C LEU A 16 2.65 -8.08 6.94
N ALA A 17 3.89 -7.79 7.31
CA ALA A 17 4.25 -6.62 8.11
C ALA A 17 3.88 -5.30 7.43
N TYR A 18 3.93 -5.25 6.09
CA TYR A 18 3.45 -4.09 5.32
C TYR A 18 1.93 -4.15 5.05
N ALA A 19 1.39 -5.33 4.74
CA ALA A 19 -0.02 -5.48 4.37
C ALA A 19 -0.98 -5.16 5.52
N ILE A 20 -0.67 -5.58 6.75
CA ILE A 20 -1.56 -5.41 7.91
C ILE A 20 -1.81 -3.91 8.22
N PRO A 21 -0.78 -3.06 8.38
CA PRO A 21 -0.98 -1.62 8.53
C PRO A 21 -1.75 -0.99 7.37
N THR A 22 -1.45 -1.37 6.12
CA THR A 22 -2.16 -0.84 4.95
C THR A 22 -3.64 -1.23 4.96
N LEU A 23 -3.97 -2.47 5.30
CA LEU A 23 -5.37 -2.91 5.47
C LEU A 23 -6.09 -2.13 6.56
N PHE A 24 -5.42 -1.86 7.68
CA PHE A 24 -5.98 -1.05 8.75
C PHE A 24 -6.34 0.36 8.26
N PHE A 25 -5.47 1.01 7.48
CA PHE A 25 -5.77 2.30 6.88
C PHE A 25 -6.91 2.24 5.86
N ILE A 26 -7.01 1.17 5.07
CA ILE A 26 -8.13 0.97 4.14
C ILE A 26 -9.45 0.91 4.92
N VAL A 27 -9.52 0.09 5.97
CA VAL A 27 -10.72 -0.07 6.79
C VAL A 27 -11.13 1.25 7.44
N ILE A 28 -10.17 2.00 8.01
CA ILE A 28 -10.44 3.32 8.58
C ILE A 28 -10.96 4.30 7.54
N SER A 29 -10.36 4.29 6.33
CA SER A 29 -10.74 5.21 5.27
C SER A 29 -12.15 4.93 4.74
N ILE A 30 -12.50 3.65 4.61
CA ILE A 30 -13.87 3.23 4.27
C ILE A 30 -14.84 3.70 5.36
N TYR A 31 -14.54 3.44 6.63
CA TYR A 31 -15.37 3.89 7.75
C TYR A 31 -15.55 5.42 7.76
N TYR A 32 -14.47 6.17 7.53
CA TYR A 32 -14.50 7.63 7.43
C TYR A 32 -15.41 8.11 6.31
N LEU A 33 -15.29 7.54 5.10
CA LEU A 33 -16.13 7.90 3.95
C LEU A 33 -17.60 7.57 4.16
N LEU A 34 -17.90 6.45 4.85
CA LEU A 34 -19.27 6.09 5.21
C LEU A 34 -19.89 7.08 6.22
N LYS A 35 -19.10 7.62 7.16
CA LYS A 35 -19.58 8.52 8.21
C LYS A 35 -19.62 10.00 7.79
N MET A 36 -18.62 10.47 7.05
CA MET A 36 -18.45 11.88 6.68
C MET A 36 -18.85 12.20 5.23
N GLY A 37 -19.28 11.17 4.49
CA GLY A 37 -19.60 11.26 3.06
C GLY A 37 -18.37 11.25 2.17
N SER A 38 -18.60 11.43 0.87
CA SER A 38 -17.55 11.45 -0.16
C SER A 38 -16.70 12.71 -0.03
N GLN A 39 -15.66 12.64 0.79
CA GLN A 39 -14.70 13.71 1.04
C GLN A 39 -13.40 13.40 0.29
N ILE A 40 -12.88 14.39 -0.44
CA ILE A 40 -11.71 14.22 -1.32
C ILE A 40 -10.51 13.65 -0.54
N ASP A 41 -10.29 14.12 0.68
CA ASP A 41 -9.24 13.61 1.57
C ASP A 41 -9.40 12.10 1.86
N GLY A 42 -10.60 11.64 2.21
CA GLY A 42 -10.87 10.23 2.46
C GLY A 42 -10.70 9.35 1.23
N ILE A 43 -11.10 9.85 0.05
CA ILE A 43 -10.94 9.14 -1.22
C ILE A 43 -9.47 8.97 -1.58
N LEU A 44 -8.67 10.03 -1.41
CA LEU A 44 -7.22 9.99 -1.68
C LEU A 44 -6.49 9.02 -0.75
N ILE A 45 -6.83 9.02 0.54
CA ILE A 45 -6.27 8.06 1.51
C ILE A 45 -6.65 6.63 1.10
N LEU A 46 -7.91 6.39 0.73
CA LEU A 46 -8.39 5.07 0.33
C LEU A 46 -7.69 4.57 -0.94
N ILE A 47 -7.72 5.35 -2.02
CA ILE A 47 -7.10 4.98 -3.30
C ILE A 47 -5.60 4.76 -3.13
N GLY A 48 -4.91 5.66 -2.41
CA GLY A 48 -3.49 5.53 -2.13
C GLY A 48 -3.16 4.21 -1.42
N ASN A 49 -3.90 3.87 -0.36
CA ASN A 49 -3.69 2.60 0.36
C ASN A 49 -4.09 1.37 -0.46
N VAL A 50 -5.14 1.44 -1.29
CA VAL A 50 -5.50 0.32 -2.19
C VAL A 50 -4.38 0.05 -3.19
N ILE A 51 -3.81 1.09 -3.80
CA ILE A 51 -2.66 0.94 -4.72
C ILE A 51 -1.47 0.31 -4.00
N ILE A 52 -1.10 0.81 -2.82
CA ILE A 52 -0.01 0.26 -2.01
C ILE A 52 -0.28 -1.21 -1.66
N PHE A 53 -1.51 -1.52 -1.24
CA PHE A 53 -1.90 -2.89 -0.89
C PHE A 53 -1.77 -3.85 -2.07
N LEU A 54 -2.26 -3.45 -3.25
CA LEU A 54 -2.10 -4.24 -4.46
C LEU A 54 -0.62 -4.43 -4.82
N CYS A 55 0.22 -3.40 -4.65
CA CYS A 55 1.67 -3.53 -4.86
C CYS A 55 2.32 -4.52 -3.89
N ILE A 56 1.89 -4.54 -2.62
CA ILE A 56 2.37 -5.52 -1.63
C ILE A 56 1.93 -6.93 -2.02
N VAL A 57 0.66 -7.12 -2.34
CA VAL A 57 0.12 -8.45 -2.72
C VAL A 57 0.83 -8.97 -3.97
N ILE A 58 0.95 -8.15 -5.02
CA ILE A 58 1.59 -8.55 -6.27
C ILE A 58 3.09 -8.78 -6.04
N GLY A 59 3.81 -7.82 -5.46
CA GLY A 59 5.26 -7.82 -5.38
C GLY A 59 5.86 -8.69 -4.27
N ARG A 60 5.10 -9.02 -3.22
CA ARG A 60 5.59 -9.80 -2.07
C ARG A 60 4.88 -11.12 -1.86
N ILE A 61 3.61 -11.26 -2.22
CA ILE A 61 2.84 -12.49 -1.94
C ILE A 61 2.75 -13.36 -3.20
N LEU A 62 2.25 -12.80 -4.30
CA LEU A 62 2.11 -13.52 -5.56
C LEU A 62 3.47 -13.79 -6.23
N PHE A 63 4.40 -12.83 -6.14
CA PHE A 63 5.72 -12.95 -6.78
C PHE A 63 6.65 -14.01 -6.16
N ILE A 64 6.40 -14.44 -4.91
CA ILE A 64 7.08 -15.61 -4.32
C ILE A 64 6.85 -16.85 -5.20
N GLN A 65 5.67 -17.01 -5.79
CA GLN A 65 5.40 -18.13 -6.68
C GLN A 65 6.14 -17.98 -8.02
N PHE A 66 6.17 -16.79 -8.59
CA PHE A 66 6.80 -16.57 -9.91
C PHE A 66 8.33 -16.66 -9.88
N ALA A 67 8.99 -16.05 -8.89
CA ALA A 67 10.45 -16.08 -8.79
C ALA A 67 10.99 -17.49 -8.49
N PHE A 68 10.28 -18.27 -7.66
CA PHE A 68 10.75 -19.60 -7.27
C PHE A 68 10.30 -20.72 -8.21
N TYR A 69 9.10 -20.65 -8.81
CA TYR A 69 8.58 -21.74 -9.66
C TYR A 69 8.83 -21.53 -11.16
N GLN A 70 8.93 -20.29 -11.66
CA GLN A 70 9.11 -20.03 -13.09
C GLN A 70 10.53 -19.63 -13.52
N GLN A 71 11.49 -19.52 -12.58
CA GLN A 71 12.89 -19.18 -12.86
C GLN A 71 13.05 -17.98 -13.81
N TRP A 72 12.25 -16.92 -13.60
CA TRP A 72 12.37 -15.72 -14.43
C TRP A 72 13.79 -15.16 -14.37
N GLU A 73 14.36 -14.87 -15.54
CA GLU A 73 15.68 -14.25 -15.66
C GLU A 73 15.76 -12.99 -14.78
N GLY A 74 16.89 -12.76 -14.13
CA GLY A 74 17.07 -11.67 -13.16
C GLY A 74 16.73 -10.28 -13.72
N ASN A 75 16.83 -10.09 -15.03
CA ASN A 75 16.43 -8.86 -15.71
C ASN A 75 14.90 -8.64 -15.64
N MET A 76 14.10 -9.67 -15.93
CA MET A 76 12.64 -9.59 -15.89
C MET A 76 12.12 -9.35 -14.47
N TYR A 77 12.76 -9.99 -13.49
CA TYR A 77 12.51 -9.73 -12.07
C TYR A 77 12.72 -8.25 -11.74
N SER A 78 13.87 -7.69 -12.10
CA SER A 78 14.22 -6.29 -11.82
C SER A 78 13.23 -5.30 -12.43
N TYR A 79 12.82 -5.50 -13.69
CA TYR A 79 11.85 -4.64 -14.37
C TYR A 79 10.51 -4.59 -13.64
N ILE A 80 10.00 -5.74 -13.20
CA ILE A 80 8.67 -5.80 -12.58
C ILE A 80 8.71 -5.27 -11.16
N THR A 81 9.76 -5.58 -10.38
CA THR A 81 9.92 -4.98 -9.05
C THR A 81 10.07 -3.47 -9.13
N THR A 82 10.73 -2.96 -10.17
CA THR A 82 10.86 -1.51 -10.41
C THR A 82 9.52 -0.89 -10.77
N ALA A 83 8.75 -1.51 -11.67
CA ALA A 83 7.42 -1.05 -12.04
C ALA A 83 6.47 -1.00 -10.83
N ILE A 84 6.46 -2.05 -10.00
CA ILE A 84 5.67 -2.11 -8.76
C ILE A 84 6.10 -0.99 -7.80
N SER A 85 7.40 -0.73 -7.68
CA SER A 85 7.93 0.33 -6.81
C SER A 85 7.47 1.71 -7.27
N ILE A 86 7.49 1.99 -8.58
CA ILE A 86 6.99 3.26 -9.15
C ILE A 86 5.50 3.44 -8.85
N VAL A 87 4.69 2.40 -9.06
CA VAL A 87 3.25 2.44 -8.77
C VAL A 87 3.01 2.62 -7.26
N SER A 88 3.79 1.97 -6.41
CA SER A 88 3.71 2.14 -4.96
C SER A 88 4.06 3.57 -4.53
N VAL A 89 4.99 4.25 -5.20
CA VAL A 89 5.30 5.67 -4.94
C VAL A 89 4.09 6.54 -5.25
N ILE A 90 3.39 6.28 -6.37
CA ILE A 90 2.16 7.01 -6.70
C ILE A 90 1.10 6.80 -5.60
N GLY A 91 0.91 5.57 -5.15
CA GLY A 91 0.01 5.27 -4.02
C GLY A 91 0.38 6.03 -2.74
N SER A 92 1.67 6.07 -2.39
CA SER A 92 2.18 6.81 -1.23
C SER A 92 1.98 8.32 -1.33
N ILE A 93 2.14 8.90 -2.52
CA ILE A 93 1.88 10.33 -2.76
C ILE A 93 0.40 10.64 -2.55
N LEU A 94 -0.51 9.83 -3.12
CA LEU A 94 -1.95 10.01 -2.94
C LEU A 94 -2.35 9.91 -1.46
N PHE A 95 -1.82 8.92 -0.75
CA PHE A 95 -2.02 8.77 0.68
C PHE A 95 -1.55 10.00 1.46
N ALA A 96 -0.34 10.48 1.21
CA ALA A 96 0.23 11.64 1.89
C ALA A 96 -0.58 12.92 1.65
N ILE A 97 -1.02 13.16 0.40
CA ILE A 97 -1.89 14.30 0.07
C ILE A 97 -3.22 14.17 0.80
N GLY A 98 -3.83 12.98 0.82
CA GLY A 98 -5.08 12.73 1.53
C GLY A 98 -4.98 13.01 3.04
N ILE A 99 -3.91 12.53 3.70
CA ILE A 99 -3.65 12.80 5.11
C ILE A 99 -3.41 14.30 5.36
N PHE A 100 -2.65 14.96 4.50
CA PHE A 100 -2.40 16.41 4.61
C PHE A 100 -3.69 17.23 4.55
N LEU A 101 -4.59 16.90 3.61
CA LEU A 101 -5.90 17.56 3.50
C LEU A 101 -6.78 17.31 4.73
N LEU A 102 -6.79 16.08 5.24
CA LEU A 102 -7.50 15.73 6.47
C LEU A 102 -6.98 16.53 7.67
N MET A 103 -5.66 16.61 7.86
CA MET A 103 -5.04 17.41 8.92
C MET A 103 -5.41 18.89 8.81
N LYS A 104 -5.32 19.47 7.61
CA LYS A 104 -5.69 20.87 7.37
C LYS A 104 -7.14 21.14 7.74
N LYS A 105 -8.05 20.21 7.41
CA LYS A 105 -9.47 20.28 7.74
C LYS A 105 -9.69 20.26 9.25
N VAL A 106 -9.07 19.32 9.97
CA VAL A 106 -9.18 19.20 11.43
C VAL A 106 -8.65 20.44 12.15
N ILE A 107 -7.48 20.96 11.75
CA ILE A 107 -6.89 22.18 12.35
C ILE A 107 -7.81 23.39 12.13
N LYS A 108 -8.35 23.55 10.92
CA LYS A 108 -9.25 24.68 10.60
C LYS A 108 -10.54 24.62 11.42
N THR A 109 -11.15 23.45 11.59
CA THR A 109 -12.37 23.30 12.40
C THR A 109 -12.11 23.66 13.87
N LYS A 110 -10.96 23.26 14.42
CA LYS A 110 -10.58 23.58 15.81
C LYS A 110 -10.34 25.08 16.03
N SER A 111 -9.78 25.77 15.03
CA SER A 111 -9.59 27.23 15.09
C SER A 111 -10.89 28.04 15.03
N LEU A 112 -11.98 27.46 14.52
CA LEU A 112 -13.29 28.13 14.39
C LEU A 112 -14.20 27.88 15.62
N THR A 113 -13.79 27.00 16.52
CA THR A 113 -14.55 26.57 17.71
C THR A 113 -13.94 27.06 19.03
N LEU A 114 -12.84 27.81 18.96
CA LEU A 114 -12.21 28.56 20.05
C LEU A 114 -12.53 30.05 19.90
#